data_AF-A0A815WU82-F1
#
_entry.id   AF-A0A815WU82-F1
#
_cell.length_a   1.000
_cell.length_b   1.000
_cell.length_c   1.000
_cell.angle_alpha   90.00
_cell.angle_beta   90.00
_cell.angle_gamma   90.00
#
_symmetry.space_group_name_H-M   'P 1'
#
loop_
_entity.id
_entity.type
_entity.pdbx_description
1 polymer ?
#
loop_
_entity_poly.entity_id
_entity_poly.type
_entity_poly.pdbx_seq_one_letter_code
_entity_poly.pdbx_strand_id
1 'polypeptide(L)'
;MPDNNNDSHSVTSSSVASTTTTATDPFLASLQTTALKELQKFTGDPSQKVTHFINAIEQLRSFSPLSDAMLHSIATLKLGGPAFNWYDNNRDSLDSWSLLKTNLLARFKPSLSAAKTQLKDRRQQPGESLLAYYDDVIDLCKQVDSDMPLHMIVDYLQDGERDALKIHIKRRMKTLPDTPSPAQFLTIARDEEELQQELLPSEASTITAAQPYFPHFTAATNTSTLRPNYS
;
A
#
# COMPACT_ATOMS: atom_id res chain seq x y z
N MET A 1 39.74 -40.93 71.80
CA MET A 1 39.88 -39.59 71.19
C MET A 1 40.88 -39.67 70.05
N PRO A 2 40.63 -39.07 68.88
CA PRO A 2 39.41 -38.40 68.36
C PRO A 2 38.64 -39.30 67.36
N ASP A 3 37.31 -39.34 67.30
CA ASP A 3 36.33 -38.37 66.74
C ASP A 3 36.52 -38.05 65.25
N ASN A 4 35.67 -38.61 64.38
CA ASN A 4 34.76 -37.81 63.55
C ASN A 4 33.63 -38.64 62.91
N ASN A 5 32.39 -38.27 63.24
CA ASN A 5 31.15 -38.62 62.54
C ASN A 5 31.19 -38.17 61.07
N ASN A 6 30.49 -38.85 60.17
CA ASN A 6 29.26 -38.30 59.59
C ASN A 6 28.52 -39.32 58.71
N ASP A 7 27.27 -39.59 59.07
CA ASP A 7 26.24 -40.19 58.23
C ASP A 7 25.99 -39.34 56.98
N SER A 8 25.63 -39.98 55.87
CA SER A 8 24.91 -39.30 54.79
C SER A 8 23.94 -40.24 54.10
N HIS A 9 22.68 -39.88 54.31
CA HIS A 9 21.46 -40.53 53.89
C HIS A 9 21.26 -40.49 52.37
N SER A 10 20.56 -41.53 51.91
CA SER A 10 19.76 -41.57 50.69
C SER A 10 18.93 -40.29 50.52
N VAL A 11 19.04 -39.64 49.36
CA VAL A 11 18.07 -38.65 48.91
C VAL A 11 17.71 -38.93 47.46
N THR A 12 16.48 -39.42 47.30
CA THR A 12 15.68 -39.42 46.08
C THR A 12 15.58 -37.99 45.52
N SER A 13 16.27 -37.72 44.41
CA SER A 13 16.10 -36.50 43.63
C SER A 13 14.81 -36.58 42.82
N SER A 14 13.73 -36.04 43.39
CA SER A 14 12.51 -35.73 42.65
C SER A 14 12.80 -34.60 41.66
N SER A 15 12.68 -34.90 40.38
CA SER A 15 12.70 -33.92 39.29
C SER A 15 11.37 -33.14 39.33
N VAL A 16 11.41 -31.93 39.89
CA VAL A 16 10.33 -30.96 39.76
C VAL A 16 10.37 -30.39 38.35
N ALA A 17 9.38 -30.77 37.55
CA ALA A 17 9.05 -30.10 36.29
C ALA A 17 8.58 -28.68 36.62
N SER A 18 9.40 -27.69 36.31
CA SER A 18 8.99 -26.29 36.27
C SER A 18 8.07 -26.07 35.07
N THR A 19 6.76 -26.23 35.27
CA THR A 19 5.77 -25.63 34.38
C THR A 19 5.74 -24.13 34.65
N THR A 20 6.59 -23.38 33.95
CA THR A 20 6.50 -21.92 33.90
C THR A 20 5.28 -21.56 33.04
N THR A 21 4.11 -21.51 33.66
CA THR A 21 2.92 -20.90 33.06
C THR A 21 3.21 -19.41 32.91
N THR A 22 3.63 -18.99 31.72
CA THR A 22 3.86 -17.58 31.42
C THR A 22 2.50 -16.89 31.38
N ALA A 23 2.20 -16.05 32.38
CA ALA A 23 1.03 -15.20 32.35
C ALA A 23 1.13 -14.28 31.13
N THR A 24 0.27 -14.50 30.13
CA THR A 24 0.21 -13.67 28.93
C THR A 24 -0.28 -12.28 29.34
N ASP A 25 0.49 -11.24 29.01
CA ASP A 25 0.13 -9.85 29.28
C ASP A 25 -1.25 -9.54 28.65
N PRO A 26 -2.24 -9.06 29.43
CA PRO A 26 -3.59 -8.78 28.94
C PRO A 26 -3.61 -7.73 27.81
N PHE A 27 -2.65 -6.81 27.78
CA PHE A 27 -2.49 -5.84 26.69
C PHE A 27 -2.05 -6.54 25.40
N LEU A 28 -1.05 -7.42 25.46
CA LEU A 28 -0.61 -8.20 24.30
C LEU A 28 -1.69 -9.15 23.78
N ALA A 29 -2.47 -9.75 24.68
CA ALA A 29 -3.62 -10.59 24.31
C ALA A 29 -4.72 -9.78 23.59
N SER A 30 -4.99 -8.56 24.04
CA SER A 30 -5.93 -7.63 23.39
C SER A 30 -5.44 -7.20 22.00
N LEU A 31 -4.14 -6.85 21.87
CA LEU A 31 -3.52 -6.52 20.59
C LEU A 31 -3.57 -7.69 19.61
N GLN A 32 -3.24 -8.90 20.07
CA GLN A 32 -3.31 -10.11 19.26
C GLN A 32 -4.74 -10.37 18.75
N THR A 33 -5.73 -10.25 19.64
CA THR A 33 -7.15 -10.43 19.28
C THR A 33 -7.57 -9.41 18.21
N THR A 34 -7.12 -8.16 18.36
CA THR A 34 -7.38 -7.09 17.39
C THR A 34 -6.69 -7.39 16.05
N ALA A 35 -5.40 -7.74 16.07
CA ALA A 35 -4.64 -8.09 14.87
C ALA A 35 -5.26 -9.28 14.11
N LEU A 36 -5.74 -10.30 14.82
CA LEU A 36 -6.43 -11.44 14.20
C LEU A 36 -7.77 -11.05 13.55
N LYS A 37 -8.49 -10.09 14.13
CA LYS A 37 -9.74 -9.57 13.57
C LYS A 37 -9.47 -8.76 12.31
N GLU A 38 -8.51 -7.84 12.38
CA GLU A 38 -8.11 -6.95 11.28
C GLU A 38 -7.34 -7.67 10.16
N LEU A 39 -6.82 -8.87 10.41
CA LEU A 39 -6.13 -9.66 9.39
C LEU A 39 -7.07 -9.90 8.20
N GLN A 40 -6.70 -9.31 7.06
CA GLN A 40 -7.48 -9.36 5.83
C GLN A 40 -7.54 -10.79 5.27
N LYS A 41 -8.68 -11.12 4.64
CA LYS A 41 -8.83 -12.38 3.91
C LYS A 41 -8.02 -12.34 2.62
N PHE A 42 -7.32 -13.43 2.32
CA PHE A 42 -6.64 -13.63 1.05
C PHE A 42 -7.47 -14.51 0.13
N THR A 43 -7.96 -13.92 -0.95
CA THR A 43 -8.82 -14.60 -1.92
C THR A 43 -8.06 -15.17 -3.10
N GLY A 44 -6.82 -14.72 -3.33
CA GLY A 44 -6.06 -15.02 -4.54
C GLY A 44 -6.37 -14.08 -5.71
N ASP A 45 -7.05 -12.96 -5.45
CA ASP A 45 -7.24 -11.90 -6.43
C ASP A 45 -5.88 -11.32 -6.90
N PRO A 46 -5.68 -11.05 -8.20
CA PRO A 46 -4.43 -10.47 -8.71
C PRO A 46 -4.03 -9.13 -8.08
N SER A 47 -4.98 -8.36 -7.55
CA SER A 47 -4.70 -7.11 -6.83
C SER A 47 -4.16 -7.36 -5.42
N GLN A 48 -4.37 -8.56 -4.86
CA GLN A 48 -3.89 -8.93 -3.53
C GLN A 48 -2.48 -9.52 -3.60
N LYS A 49 -1.54 -8.89 -2.90
CA LYS A 49 -0.16 -9.38 -2.81
C LYS A 49 -0.06 -10.51 -1.76
N VAL A 50 0.19 -11.74 -2.20
CA VAL A 50 0.38 -12.91 -1.32
C VAL A 50 1.48 -12.71 -0.26
N THR A 51 2.50 -11.91 -0.59
CA THR A 51 3.59 -11.54 0.32
C THR A 51 3.10 -10.73 1.52
N HIS A 52 2.19 -9.77 1.32
CA HIS A 52 1.61 -8.98 2.41
C HIS A 52 0.78 -9.85 3.34
N PHE A 53 -0.01 -10.76 2.77
CA PHE A 53 -0.80 -11.72 3.56
C PHE A 53 0.10 -12.61 4.45
N ILE A 54 1.14 -13.20 3.88
CA ILE A 54 2.10 -14.03 4.61
C ILE A 54 2.83 -13.20 5.69
N ASN A 55 3.29 -11.99 5.35
CA ASN A 55 3.99 -11.13 6.30
C ASN A 55 3.08 -10.70 7.45
N ALA A 56 1.81 -10.40 7.20
CA ALA A 56 0.85 -10.04 8.23
C ALA A 56 0.63 -11.20 9.23
N ILE A 57 0.62 -12.45 8.76
CA ILE A 57 0.54 -13.64 9.62
C ILE A 57 1.82 -13.81 10.44
N GLU A 58 3.00 -13.68 9.81
CA GLU A 58 4.28 -13.79 10.52
C GLU A 58 4.45 -12.71 11.59
N GLN A 59 3.96 -11.49 11.32
CA GLN A 59 3.98 -10.39 12.29
C GLN A 59 3.18 -10.67 13.56
N LEU A 60 2.22 -11.61 13.53
CA LEU A 60 1.50 -12.01 14.75
C LEU A 60 2.44 -12.57 15.83
N ARG A 61 3.61 -13.11 15.42
CA ARG A 61 4.65 -13.57 16.35
C ARG A 61 5.27 -12.47 17.20
N SER A 62 5.15 -11.21 16.77
CA SER A 62 5.64 -10.06 17.55
C SER A 62 4.84 -9.84 18.83
N PHE A 63 3.58 -10.29 18.88
CA PHE A 63 2.70 -10.12 20.04
C PHE A 63 2.67 -11.35 20.95
N SER A 64 2.96 -12.54 20.42
CA SER A 64 2.87 -13.82 21.15
C SER A 64 3.69 -14.91 20.47
N PRO A 65 4.33 -15.84 21.23
CA PRO A 65 5.03 -16.98 20.65
C PRO A 65 4.04 -17.98 20.02
N LEU A 66 3.62 -17.70 18.79
CA LEU A 66 2.75 -18.56 18.01
C LEU A 66 3.54 -19.70 17.34
N SER A 67 3.09 -20.93 17.58
CA SER A 67 3.64 -22.12 16.93
C SER A 67 3.29 -22.14 15.44
N ASP A 68 4.07 -22.89 14.65
CA ASP A 68 3.80 -23.09 13.22
C ASP A 68 2.39 -23.66 12.96
N ALA A 69 1.90 -24.56 13.82
CA ALA A 69 0.55 -25.11 13.71
C ALA A 69 -0.54 -24.05 13.88
N MET A 70 -0.33 -23.07 14.77
CA MET A 70 -1.26 -21.94 14.93
C MET A 70 -1.23 -21.01 13.72
N LEU A 71 -0.04 -20.67 13.20
CA LEU A 71 0.08 -19.84 11.99
C LEU A 71 -0.60 -20.50 10.79
N HIS A 72 -0.39 -21.81 10.61
CA HIS A 72 -1.08 -22.59 9.59
C HIS A 72 -2.60 -22.52 9.74
N SER A 73 -3.12 -22.71 10.95
CA SER A 73 -4.57 -22.62 11.22
C SER A 73 -5.13 -21.22 10.94
N ILE A 74 -4.41 -20.17 11.36
CA ILE A 74 -4.80 -18.78 11.10
C ILE A 74 -4.81 -18.50 9.59
N ALA A 75 -3.76 -18.92 8.88
CA ALA A 75 -3.63 -18.72 7.44
C ALA A 75 -4.79 -19.36 6.70
N THR A 76 -5.05 -20.64 6.96
CA THR A 76 -6.11 -21.42 6.29
C THR A 76 -7.49 -20.87 6.55
N LEU A 77 -7.78 -20.39 7.78
CA LEU A 77 -9.03 -19.71 8.11
C LEU A 77 -9.23 -18.38 7.36
N LYS A 78 -8.14 -17.71 7.01
CA LYS A 78 -8.15 -16.42 6.30
C LYS A 78 -8.04 -16.57 4.78
N LEU A 79 -7.91 -17.78 4.26
CA LEU A 79 -8.07 -18.04 2.83
C LEU A 79 -9.55 -17.92 2.44
N GLY A 80 -9.80 -17.37 1.26
CA GLY A 80 -11.13 -17.32 0.63
C GLY A 80 -11.03 -17.54 -0.87
N GLY A 81 -12.17 -17.56 -1.56
CA GLY A 81 -12.25 -17.55 -3.02
C GLY A 81 -11.35 -18.61 -3.70
N PRO A 82 -10.70 -18.25 -4.83
CA PRO A 82 -9.76 -19.13 -5.52
C PRO A 82 -8.62 -19.68 -4.66
N ALA A 83 -8.11 -18.91 -3.70
CA ALA A 83 -7.03 -19.36 -2.81
C ALA A 83 -7.48 -20.47 -1.86
N PHE A 84 -8.68 -20.36 -1.30
CA PHE A 84 -9.25 -21.43 -0.47
C PHE A 84 -9.53 -22.69 -1.28
N ASN A 85 -10.14 -22.55 -2.47
CA ASN A 85 -10.41 -23.70 -3.34
C ASN A 85 -9.13 -24.44 -3.74
N TRP A 86 -8.04 -23.71 -4.01
CA TRP A 86 -6.75 -24.32 -4.27
C TRP A 86 -6.21 -25.04 -3.03
N TYR A 87 -6.26 -24.42 -1.86
CA TYR A 87 -5.82 -25.05 -0.61
C TYR A 87 -6.59 -26.35 -0.31
N ASP A 88 -7.92 -26.33 -0.42
CA ASP A 88 -8.78 -27.48 -0.13
C ASP A 88 -8.41 -28.70 -1.00
N ASN A 89 -8.13 -28.47 -2.28
CA ASN A 89 -7.69 -29.51 -3.22
C ASN A 89 -6.28 -30.07 -2.94
N ASN A 90 -5.46 -29.36 -2.17
CA ASN A 90 -4.06 -29.74 -1.91
C ASN A 90 -3.81 -29.98 -0.41
N ARG A 91 -4.87 -30.06 0.40
CA ARG A 91 -4.82 -29.99 1.86
C ARG A 91 -3.85 -31.00 2.49
N ASP A 92 -3.86 -32.23 2.00
CA ASP A 92 -3.03 -33.32 2.53
C ASP A 92 -1.53 -33.09 2.32
N SER A 93 -1.16 -32.31 1.31
CA SER A 93 0.24 -31.95 1.01
C SER A 93 0.72 -30.66 1.66
N LEU A 94 -0.19 -29.95 2.36
CA LEU A 94 0.04 -28.64 2.95
C LEU A 94 -0.19 -28.70 4.46
N ASP A 95 0.50 -29.60 5.15
CA ASP A 95 0.30 -29.93 6.58
C ASP A 95 1.08 -29.04 7.57
N SER A 96 1.98 -28.20 7.06
CA SER A 96 2.82 -27.31 7.86
C SER A 96 2.79 -25.88 7.33
N TRP A 97 3.05 -24.91 8.23
CA TRP A 97 3.11 -23.51 7.85
C TRP A 97 4.17 -23.24 6.77
N SER A 98 5.33 -23.88 6.89
CA SER A 98 6.42 -23.78 5.91
C SER A 98 6.00 -24.23 4.50
N LEU A 99 5.34 -25.40 4.39
CA LEU A 99 4.85 -25.90 3.11
C LEU A 99 3.74 -25.03 2.54
N LEU A 100 2.78 -24.60 3.37
CA LEU A 100 1.70 -23.71 2.95
C LEU A 100 2.24 -22.39 2.41
N LYS A 101 3.15 -21.75 3.14
CA LYS A 101 3.81 -20.49 2.76
C LYS A 101 4.54 -20.62 1.42
N THR A 102 5.35 -21.66 1.27
CA THR A 102 6.13 -21.90 0.04
C THR A 102 5.22 -22.12 -1.17
N ASN A 103 4.18 -22.92 -1.01
CA ASN A 103 3.24 -23.21 -2.09
C ASN A 103 2.32 -22.03 -2.42
N LEU A 104 1.88 -21.25 -1.42
CA LEU A 104 1.14 -20.00 -1.65
C LEU A 104 1.97 -19.01 -2.47
N LEU A 105 3.25 -18.83 -2.11
CA LEU A 105 4.16 -18.00 -2.89
C LEU A 105 4.32 -18.53 -4.32
N ALA A 106 4.58 -19.83 -4.49
CA ALA A 106 4.73 -20.43 -5.82
C ALA A 106 3.48 -20.26 -6.68
N ARG A 107 2.29 -20.33 -6.08
CA ARG A 107 1.01 -20.34 -6.80
C ARG A 107 0.47 -18.95 -7.14
N PHE A 108 0.61 -17.99 -6.22
CA PHE A 108 -0.04 -16.68 -6.28
C PHE A 108 0.95 -15.52 -6.44
N LYS A 109 2.26 -15.74 -6.32
CA LYS A 109 3.23 -14.69 -6.68
C LYS A 109 3.21 -14.52 -8.22
N PRO A 110 3.14 -13.29 -8.74
CA PRO A 110 3.26 -13.04 -10.16
C PRO A 110 4.56 -13.63 -10.71
N SER A 111 4.51 -14.21 -11.91
CA SER A 111 5.73 -14.60 -12.62
C SER A 111 6.59 -13.36 -12.90
N LEU A 112 7.90 -13.54 -13.07
CA LEU A 112 8.80 -12.42 -13.39
C LEU A 112 8.37 -11.68 -14.65
N SER A 113 7.87 -12.41 -15.65
CA SER A 113 7.33 -11.80 -16.88
C SER A 113 6.10 -10.96 -16.60
N ALA A 114 5.16 -11.46 -15.80
CA ALA A 114 3.96 -10.71 -15.42
C ALA A 114 4.31 -9.46 -14.60
N ALA A 115 5.23 -9.57 -13.64
CA ALA A 115 5.71 -8.44 -12.85
C ALA A 115 6.38 -7.37 -13.72
N LYS A 116 7.18 -7.78 -14.72
CA LYS A 116 7.79 -6.85 -15.69
C LYS A 116 6.75 -6.13 -16.52
N THR A 117 5.73 -6.83 -17.00
CA THR A 117 4.62 -6.21 -17.75
C THR A 117 3.86 -5.23 -16.86
N GLN A 118 3.50 -5.65 -15.64
CA GLN A 118 2.80 -4.82 -14.67
C GLN A 118 3.58 -3.54 -14.35
N LEU A 119 4.89 -3.63 -14.10
CA LEU A 119 5.73 -2.46 -13.85
C LEU A 119 5.75 -1.49 -15.04
N LYS A 120 5.87 -2.01 -16.27
CA LYS A 120 5.86 -1.18 -17.49
C LYS A 120 4.53 -0.46 -17.73
N ASP A 121 3.43 -1.14 -17.44
CA ASP A 121 2.08 -0.65 -17.68
C ASP A 121 1.53 0.16 -16.50
N ARG A 122 2.24 0.19 -15.36
CA ARG A 122 1.80 0.88 -14.16
C ARG A 122 1.70 2.38 -14.41
N ARG A 123 0.49 2.92 -14.30
CA ARG A 123 0.18 4.36 -14.31
C ARG A 123 -0.57 4.73 -13.05
N GLN A 124 -0.32 5.92 -12.50
CA GLN A 124 -1.11 6.48 -11.41
C GLN A 124 -2.56 6.62 -11.87
N GLN A 125 -3.49 6.01 -11.14
CA GLN A 125 -4.90 6.02 -11.51
C GLN A 125 -5.59 7.34 -11.13
N PRO A 126 -6.70 7.73 -11.79
CA PRO A 126 -7.50 8.87 -11.35
C PRO A 126 -7.97 8.69 -9.90
N GLY A 127 -7.65 9.65 -9.02
CA GLY A 127 -7.99 9.60 -7.60
C GLY A 127 -7.05 8.76 -6.72
N GLU A 128 -6.04 8.11 -7.29
CA GLU A 128 -5.00 7.43 -6.53
C GLU A 128 -4.03 8.45 -5.92
N SER A 129 -3.72 8.30 -4.63
CA SER A 129 -2.74 9.16 -3.97
C SER A 129 -1.33 8.92 -4.52
N LEU A 130 -0.54 9.98 -4.61
CA LEU A 130 0.86 9.91 -5.04
C LEU A 130 1.66 8.88 -4.23
N LEU A 131 1.41 8.80 -2.92
CA LEU A 131 2.11 7.87 -2.04
C LEU A 131 1.76 6.40 -2.35
N ALA A 132 0.47 6.09 -2.58
CA ALA A 132 0.05 4.74 -2.93
C ALA A 132 0.66 4.29 -4.27
N TYR A 133 0.68 5.18 -5.26
CA TYR A 133 1.35 4.95 -6.54
C TYR A 133 2.85 4.72 -6.36
N TYR A 134 3.52 5.59 -5.60
CA TYR A 134 4.94 5.49 -5.33
C TYR A 134 5.32 4.16 -4.68
N ASP A 135 4.67 3.80 -3.58
CA ASP A 135 4.96 2.57 -2.83
C ASP A 135 4.75 1.32 -3.70
N ASP A 136 3.71 1.31 -4.52
CA ASP A 136 3.44 0.20 -5.42
C ASP A 136 4.49 0.06 -6.54
N VAL A 137 4.97 1.17 -7.12
CA VAL A 137 6.07 1.15 -8.09
C VAL A 137 7.36 0.64 -7.44
N ILE A 138 7.68 1.10 -6.22
CA ILE A 138 8.86 0.61 -5.47
C ILE A 138 8.77 -0.91 -5.23
N ASP A 139 7.61 -1.41 -4.84
CA ASP A 139 7.37 -2.83 -4.64
C ASP A 139 7.53 -3.64 -5.93
N LEU A 140 6.97 -3.15 -7.04
CA LEU A 140 7.09 -3.78 -8.35
C LEU A 140 8.53 -3.79 -8.85
N CYS A 141 9.27 -2.71 -8.65
CA CYS A 141 10.70 -2.64 -8.95
C CYS A 141 11.47 -3.73 -8.18
N LYS A 142 11.31 -3.81 -6.85
CA LYS A 142 11.95 -4.84 -6.02
C LYS A 142 11.54 -6.26 -6.39
N GLN A 143 10.32 -6.45 -6.87
CA GLN A 143 9.83 -7.75 -7.32
C GLN A 143 10.47 -8.18 -8.65
N VAL A 144 10.72 -7.24 -9.55
CA VAL A 144 11.37 -7.48 -10.84
C VAL A 144 12.89 -7.66 -10.67
N ASP A 145 13.51 -6.81 -9.86
CA ASP A 145 14.93 -6.79 -9.56
C ASP A 145 15.15 -6.11 -8.20
N SER A 146 15.63 -6.87 -7.21
CA SER A 146 15.89 -6.36 -5.86
C SER A 146 16.94 -5.27 -5.83
N ASP A 147 17.85 -5.27 -6.79
CA ASP A 147 18.99 -4.36 -6.90
C ASP A 147 18.83 -3.39 -8.07
N MET A 148 17.57 -3.12 -8.46
CA MET A 148 17.26 -2.22 -9.57
C MET A 148 17.93 -0.84 -9.37
N PRO A 149 18.68 -0.34 -10.37
CA PRO A 149 19.33 0.96 -10.27
C PRO A 149 18.32 2.10 -10.01
N LEU A 150 18.71 3.04 -9.14
CA LEU A 150 17.84 4.14 -8.70
C LEU A 150 17.29 4.98 -9.86
N HIS A 151 18.09 5.22 -10.90
CA HIS A 151 17.66 5.99 -12.07
C HIS A 151 16.53 5.27 -12.83
N MET A 152 16.59 3.94 -12.96
CA MET A 152 15.53 3.18 -13.63
C MET A 152 14.22 3.25 -12.85
N ILE A 153 14.29 3.19 -11.52
CA ILE A 153 13.11 3.35 -10.65
C ILE A 153 12.49 4.74 -10.86
N VAL A 154 13.33 5.78 -10.92
CA VAL A 154 12.88 7.15 -11.22
C VAL A 154 12.23 7.24 -12.60
N ASP A 155 12.78 6.59 -13.62
CA ASP A 155 12.19 6.59 -14.96
C ASP A 155 10.78 5.99 -14.94
N TYR A 156 10.57 4.85 -14.27
CA TYR A 156 9.24 4.26 -14.10
C TYR A 156 8.28 5.20 -13.37
N LEU A 157 8.73 5.82 -12.27
CA LEU A 157 7.93 6.77 -11.50
C LEU A 157 7.50 7.96 -12.37
N GLN A 158 8.43 8.58 -13.10
CA GLN A 158 8.18 9.74 -13.96
C GLN A 158 7.30 9.42 -15.17
N ASP A 159 7.41 8.21 -15.73
CA ASP A 159 6.63 7.83 -16.89
C ASP A 159 5.19 7.44 -16.52
N GLY A 160 4.98 6.89 -15.33
CA GLY A 160 3.65 6.51 -14.87
C GLY A 160 2.87 7.56 -14.09
N GLU A 161 3.49 8.68 -13.71
CA GLU A 161 2.84 9.80 -13.02
C GLU A 161 1.73 10.46 -13.86
N ARG A 162 0.74 11.07 -13.20
CA ARG A 162 -0.34 11.82 -13.87
C ARG A 162 0.19 12.94 -14.76
N ASP A 163 -0.42 13.08 -15.94
CA ASP A 163 0.00 14.05 -16.95
C ASP A 163 0.01 15.51 -16.45
N ALA A 164 -0.92 15.86 -15.54
CA ALA A 164 -1.02 17.19 -14.95
C ALA A 164 0.25 17.62 -14.18
N LEU A 165 0.93 16.69 -13.51
CA LEU A 165 2.13 16.96 -12.71
C LEU A 165 3.42 16.66 -13.48
N LYS A 166 3.33 15.77 -14.47
CA LYS A 166 4.46 15.16 -15.18
C LYS A 166 5.46 16.17 -15.76
N ILE A 167 4.99 17.23 -16.41
CA ILE A 167 5.88 18.24 -17.02
C ILE A 167 6.66 19.01 -15.95
N HIS A 168 6.01 19.37 -14.86
CA HIS A 168 6.60 20.13 -13.76
C HIS A 168 7.64 19.30 -12.99
N ILE A 169 7.29 18.06 -12.67
CA ILE A 169 8.19 17.10 -12.03
C ILE A 169 9.41 16.84 -12.93
N LYS A 170 9.21 16.53 -14.22
CA LYS A 170 10.33 16.30 -15.16
C LYS A 170 11.25 17.51 -15.27
N ARG A 171 10.71 18.73 -15.21
CA ARG A 171 11.53 19.97 -15.24
C ARG A 171 12.38 20.12 -13.98
N ARG A 172 11.80 19.95 -12.79
CA ARG A 172 12.54 20.05 -11.50
C ARG A 172 13.54 18.91 -11.32
N MET A 173 13.24 17.72 -11.81
CA MET A 173 14.17 16.58 -11.73
C MET A 173 15.43 16.80 -12.58
N LYS A 174 15.34 17.54 -13.70
CA LYS A 174 16.50 17.89 -14.54
C LYS A 174 17.48 18.87 -13.87
N THR A 175 17.06 19.57 -12.81
CA THR A 175 17.95 20.49 -12.08
C THR A 175 18.72 19.79 -10.97
N LEU A 176 18.44 18.52 -10.70
CA LEU A 176 19.16 17.70 -9.74
C LEU A 176 20.48 17.17 -10.32
N PRO A 177 21.42 16.70 -9.48
CA PRO A 177 22.63 16.00 -9.92
C PRO A 177 22.35 14.78 -10.80
N ASP A 178 23.38 14.27 -11.48
CA ASP A 178 23.33 13.25 -12.55
C ASP A 178 22.56 11.95 -12.24
N THR A 179 22.21 11.67 -10.98
CA THR A 179 21.42 10.48 -10.62
C THR A 179 20.39 10.82 -9.54
N PRO A 180 19.17 11.22 -9.93
CA PRO A 180 18.13 11.48 -8.97
C PRO A 180 17.68 10.18 -8.28
N SER A 181 17.34 10.28 -7.00
CA SER A 181 16.81 9.15 -6.22
C SER A 181 15.28 9.11 -6.24
N PRO A 182 14.67 7.94 -5.99
CA PRO A 182 13.22 7.84 -5.82
C PRO A 182 12.68 8.74 -4.69
N ALA A 183 13.46 8.98 -3.63
CA ALA A 183 13.06 9.87 -2.54
C ALA A 183 12.98 11.33 -3.01
N GLN A 184 13.92 11.78 -3.86
CA GLN A 184 13.88 13.12 -4.44
C GLN A 184 12.70 13.29 -5.38
N PHE A 185 12.36 12.27 -6.17
CA PHE A 185 11.13 12.25 -6.97
C PHE A 185 9.90 12.49 -6.08
N LEU A 186 9.77 11.73 -4.98
CA LEU A 186 8.60 11.82 -4.10
C LEU A 186 8.46 13.22 -3.47
N THR A 187 9.57 13.82 -3.03
CA THR A 187 9.56 15.21 -2.52
C THR A 187 9.05 16.19 -3.58
N ILE A 188 9.63 16.16 -4.78
CA ILE A 188 9.25 17.07 -5.86
C ILE A 188 7.79 16.88 -6.27
N ALA A 189 7.33 15.64 -6.38
CA ALA A 189 5.96 15.33 -6.78
C ALA A 189 4.93 15.77 -5.72
N ARG A 190 5.26 15.65 -4.43
CA ARG A 190 4.41 16.16 -3.34
C ARG A 190 4.30 17.68 -3.35
N ASP A 191 5.44 18.37 -3.47
CA ASP A 191 5.44 19.84 -3.56
C ASP A 191 4.56 20.32 -4.71
N GLU A 192 4.61 19.64 -5.87
CA GLU A 192 3.81 20.02 -7.04
C GLU A 192 2.31 19.72 -6.85
N GLU A 193 1.97 18.60 -6.20
CA GLU A 193 0.58 18.27 -5.87
C GLU A 193 -0.03 19.31 -4.91
N GLU A 194 0.74 19.79 -3.94
CA GLU A 194 0.34 20.86 -3.02
C GLU A 194 0.09 22.18 -3.77
N LEU A 195 1.01 22.60 -4.64
CA LEU A 195 0.85 23.81 -5.45
C LEU A 195 -0.39 23.75 -6.36
N GLN A 196 -0.70 22.59 -6.93
CA GLN A 196 -1.92 22.43 -7.74
C GLN A 196 -3.20 22.53 -6.91
N GLN A 197 -3.18 22.06 -5.66
CA GLN A 197 -4.32 22.21 -4.75
C GLN A 197 -4.55 23.68 -4.35
N GLU A 198 -3.47 24.46 -4.13
CA GLU A 198 -3.59 25.89 -3.85
C GLU A 198 -4.15 26.71 -5.02
N LEU A 199 -3.87 26.28 -6.26
CA LEU A 199 -4.35 26.94 -7.48
C LEU A 199 -5.83 26.68 -7.78
N LEU A 200 -6.45 25.67 -7.15
CA LEU A 200 -7.88 25.46 -7.24
C LEU A 200 -8.59 26.51 -6.35
N PRO A 201 -9.40 27.41 -6.93
CA PRO A 201 -10.11 28.40 -6.12
C PRO A 201 -11.01 27.67 -5.13
N SER A 202 -10.88 28.03 -3.85
CA SER A 202 -11.86 27.72 -2.82
C SER A 202 -13.26 28.10 -3.33
N GLU A 203 -14.10 27.11 -3.64
CA GLU A 203 -15.54 27.31 -3.88
C GLU A 203 -16.29 27.66 -2.57
N ALA A 204 -15.70 28.53 -1.75
CA ALA A 204 -16.35 29.19 -0.63
C ALA A 204 -16.13 30.70 -0.72
N SER A 205 -16.56 31.27 -1.85
CA SER A 205 -16.96 32.66 -1.92
C SER A 205 -18.07 32.76 -2.97
N THR A 206 -19.31 32.64 -2.52
CA THR A 206 -20.47 33.21 -3.20
C THR A 206 -20.22 34.70 -3.41
N ILE A 207 -19.54 35.04 -4.51
CA ILE A 207 -19.56 36.37 -5.07
C ILE A 207 -20.93 36.48 -5.74
N THR A 208 -21.86 37.10 -5.04
CA THR A 208 -23.10 37.62 -5.59
C THR A 208 -22.76 38.37 -6.88
N ALA A 209 -23.19 37.81 -8.00
CA ALA A 209 -23.02 38.40 -9.32
C ALA A 209 -23.66 39.79 -9.35
N ALA A 210 -22.84 40.84 -9.32
CA ALA A 210 -23.27 42.17 -9.72
C ALA A 210 -23.49 42.16 -11.24
N GLN A 211 -24.75 42.27 -11.64
CA GLN A 211 -25.19 42.37 -13.03
C GLN A 211 -24.48 43.52 -13.77
N PRO A 212 -24.12 43.35 -15.06
CA PRO A 212 -23.65 44.45 -15.88
C PRO A 212 -24.81 45.39 -16.25
N TYR A 213 -24.72 46.63 -15.79
CA TYR A 213 -25.61 47.73 -16.13
C TYR A 213 -25.43 48.10 -17.62
N PHE A 214 -26.39 47.74 -18.47
CA PHE A 214 -26.51 48.28 -19.83
C PHE A 214 -27.48 49.48 -19.82
N PRO A 215 -27.05 50.69 -20.22
CA PRO A 215 -27.99 51.80 -20.37
C PRO A 215 -28.81 51.63 -21.67
N HIS A 216 -30.14 51.70 -21.53
CA HIS A 216 -31.08 51.68 -22.64
C HIS A 216 -30.86 52.87 -23.59
N PHE A 217 -30.54 52.61 -24.85
CA PHE A 217 -30.72 53.59 -25.94
C PHE A 217 -32.11 53.41 -26.53
N THR A 218 -33.03 54.33 -26.22
CA THR A 218 -34.34 54.41 -26.88
C THR A 218 -34.17 55.06 -28.25
N ALA A 219 -34.35 54.29 -29.32
CA ALA A 219 -34.44 54.80 -30.68
C ALA A 219 -35.79 55.49 -30.88
N ALA A 220 -35.77 56.82 -31.07
CA ALA A 220 -36.93 57.57 -31.51
C ALA A 220 -37.10 57.41 -33.03
N THR A 221 -38.25 56.87 -33.45
CA THR A 221 -38.72 56.88 -34.83
C THR A 221 -39.11 58.31 -35.23
N ASN A 222 -38.51 58.83 -36.29
CA ASN A 222 -39.08 59.97 -37.03
C ASN A 222 -39.11 59.65 -38.51
N THR A 223 -40.33 59.40 -38.99
CA THR A 223 -40.73 59.44 -40.39
C THR A 223 -40.76 60.89 -40.88
N SER A 224 -40.06 61.20 -41.97
CA SER A 224 -40.51 62.23 -42.91
C SER A 224 -39.91 62.01 -44.29
N THR A 225 -40.82 61.61 -45.19
CA THR A 225 -40.78 61.71 -46.64
C THR A 225 -40.36 63.09 -47.14
N LEU A 226 -39.49 63.15 -48.16
CA LEU A 226 -39.50 64.19 -49.20
C LEU A 226 -38.72 63.67 -50.44
N ARG A 227 -39.45 63.41 -51.53
CA ARG A 227 -38.95 63.45 -52.93
C ARG A 227 -39.04 64.91 -53.40
N PRO A 228 -38.15 65.40 -54.28
CA PRO A 228 -38.29 65.27 -55.75
C PRO A 228 -36.94 64.98 -56.47
N ASN A 229 -36.88 64.13 -57.51
CA ASN A 229 -37.14 64.33 -58.96
C ASN A 229 -36.09 65.16 -59.75
N TYR A 230 -35.91 64.72 -61.01
CA TYR A 230 -35.08 65.16 -62.15
C TYR A 230 -33.66 64.54 -62.18
N SER A 231 -33.23 63.82 -63.22
CA SER A 231 -33.68 63.69 -64.62
C SER A 231 -33.51 62.26 -65.15
#